data_AF-A0A7C3A0I9-F1
#
_entry.id   AF-A0A7C3A0I9-F1
#
_cell.length_a   1.000
_cell.length_b   1.000
_cell.length_c   1.000
_cell.angle_alpha   90.00
_cell.angle_beta   90.00
_cell.angle_gamma   90.00
#
_symmetry.space_group_name_H-M   'P 1'
#
loop_
_entity.id
_entity.type
_entity.pdbx_description
1 polymer ?
#
loop_
_entity_poly.entity_id
_entity_poly.type
_entity_poly.pdbx_seq_one_letter_code
_entity_poly.pdbx_strand_id
1 'polypeptide(L)'
;MLGVDILPMSSPSSKMPPKYAAFLLDDGKGRPYDCLDKRSLLSLINNVKPDIIALDNVFELASDQKGIISFMTRCPPSTRLVQVTGSPVDGMVPLSVLASQNGFPVGSLTPLKAAEICARLAAKGIGYIVRAFEDETKIVISRGRCPGHGGWSSERFKRRMYNLILQTTKEVQRRLNEYGLEYDLYTEDVEGGMKHSHFIVYANRSKVEQVVKPYRGDVIITVQPILLERLEWIPLLPSPGVSTLKRGLIVGIDPGITCGVAVLDLNGNLLFLHSEKELSRKELVRKLTSFGIPVLLASDVSPPPTLLEKLAGILNSRVFYPPRSLTVSEKREIVQRYLEENHVKIQDSHQRDALASALKAFYTFKNKFEKAEVRVKSLGLHVPIDQLKMMILKGVSISEAINLLSSPKVEEERKPVPFRQPNLDDLLRKLKAYRTKIKDLRRSLIRVKEQNLRLASEVKRLEEENRSLKEALESARFERTPEEIKRIMERYREENRLLRREIFQLKDELSKVRQELASMKRMRMMEIRGLVYPLKVIKSFTRSEIHKTDEKVGIKEGDIVYFLDGSGGGKATASILIDRKVKAIISKTKMSHMALEAFSEANIPVISSGKINIKQLDE
;
A
#
# COMPACT_ATOMS: atom_id res chain seq x y z
N MET A 1 21.37 -13.41 11.58
CA MET A 1 20.76 -13.21 10.24
C MET A 1 19.88 -14.41 9.90
N LEU A 2 18.72 -14.19 9.28
CA LEU A 2 17.80 -15.25 8.89
C LEU A 2 17.65 -15.27 7.37
N GLY A 3 18.02 -16.36 6.72
CA GLY A 3 17.70 -16.59 5.32
C GLY A 3 16.35 -17.27 5.16
N VAL A 4 15.59 -16.92 4.13
CA VAL A 4 14.28 -17.51 3.85
C VAL A 4 14.15 -17.79 2.35
N ASP A 5 13.58 -18.92 2.00
CA ASP A 5 13.20 -19.31 0.64
C ASP A 5 11.85 -20.05 0.65
N ILE A 6 11.13 -20.05 -0.46
CA ILE A 6 9.83 -20.71 -0.59
C ILE A 6 9.96 -22.17 -1.05
N LEU A 7 9.11 -23.05 -0.53
CA LEU A 7 9.08 -24.43 -0.99
C LEU A 7 8.43 -24.57 -2.39
N PRO A 8 8.84 -25.56 -3.20
CA PRO A 8 8.25 -25.84 -4.50
C PRO A 8 6.73 -25.98 -4.42
N MET A 9 6.02 -25.54 -5.48
CA MET A 9 4.55 -25.54 -5.57
C MET A 9 3.81 -24.68 -4.54
N SER A 10 4.52 -23.87 -3.76
CA SER A 10 3.96 -23.09 -2.65
C SER A 10 4.03 -21.58 -2.87
N SER A 11 3.94 -21.11 -4.13
CA SER A 11 3.96 -19.67 -4.45
C SER A 11 2.88 -18.90 -3.67
N PRO A 12 3.13 -17.65 -3.23
CA PRO A 12 2.12 -16.82 -2.54
C PRO A 12 0.90 -16.52 -3.41
N SER A 13 1.03 -16.70 -4.73
CA SER A 13 -0.03 -16.54 -5.72
C SER A 13 -0.82 -17.82 -6.00
N SER A 14 -0.47 -18.94 -5.36
CA SER A 14 -1.13 -20.24 -5.55
C SER A 14 -2.37 -20.41 -4.66
N LYS A 15 -3.24 -21.39 -5.00
CA LYS A 15 -4.42 -21.72 -4.18
C LYS A 15 -4.08 -22.41 -2.84
N MET A 16 -2.84 -22.89 -2.67
CA MET A 16 -2.37 -23.55 -1.45
C MET A 16 -1.57 -22.57 -0.56
N PRO A 17 -1.63 -22.71 0.77
CA PRO A 17 -0.90 -21.83 1.66
C PRO A 17 0.62 -21.99 1.47
N PRO A 18 1.38 -20.88 1.34
CA PRO A 18 2.81 -20.94 1.10
C PRO A 18 3.56 -21.54 2.29
N LYS A 19 4.54 -22.39 2.01
CA LYS A 19 5.49 -22.95 2.97
C LYS A 19 6.90 -22.47 2.66
N TYR A 20 7.69 -22.30 3.71
CA TYR A 20 9.01 -21.68 3.65
C TYR A 20 10.06 -22.58 4.29
N ALA A 21 11.27 -22.55 3.74
CA ALA A 21 12.49 -22.98 4.42
C ALA A 21 13.18 -21.75 4.98
N ALA A 22 13.79 -21.87 6.17
CA ALA A 22 14.54 -20.80 6.78
C ALA A 22 15.86 -21.30 7.37
N PHE A 23 16.89 -20.46 7.34
CA PHE A 23 18.19 -20.77 7.90
C PHE A 23 18.65 -19.64 8.81
N LEU A 24 18.75 -19.91 10.10
CA LEU A 24 19.23 -18.94 11.08
C LEU A 24 20.75 -19.04 11.18
N LEU A 25 21.44 -17.95 10.87
CA LEU A 25 22.87 -17.78 11.05
C LEU A 25 23.11 -16.84 12.23
N ASP A 26 23.71 -17.35 13.30
CA ASP A 26 23.99 -16.61 14.54
C ASP A 26 25.45 -16.86 14.95
N ASP A 27 26.29 -15.83 14.96
CA ASP A 27 27.73 -15.90 15.24
C ASP A 27 28.46 -17.08 14.57
N GLY A 28 28.17 -17.29 13.28
CA GLY A 28 28.75 -18.36 12.47
C GLY A 28 28.14 -19.75 12.66
N LYS A 29 27.27 -19.94 13.66
CA LYS A 29 26.49 -21.17 13.86
C LYS A 29 25.20 -21.12 13.05
N GLY A 30 24.96 -22.16 12.26
CA GLY A 30 23.77 -22.30 11.42
C GLY A 30 22.73 -23.22 12.05
N ARG A 31 21.45 -22.83 12.03
CA ARG A 31 20.31 -23.68 12.40
C ARG A 31 19.29 -23.71 11.26
N PRO A 32 19.04 -24.88 10.64
CA PRO A 32 18.04 -25.02 9.60
C PRO A 32 16.63 -25.18 10.19
N TYR A 33 15.63 -24.66 9.47
CA TYR A 33 14.21 -24.84 9.71
C TYR A 33 13.53 -25.13 8.38
N ASP A 34 12.75 -26.20 8.29
CA ASP A 34 12.08 -26.62 7.06
C ASP A 34 10.56 -26.65 7.25
N CYS A 35 9.81 -26.51 6.15
CA CYS A 35 8.36 -26.62 6.10
C CYS A 35 7.59 -25.68 7.05
N LEU A 36 8.04 -24.44 7.20
CA LEU A 36 7.36 -23.42 8.00
C LEU A 36 6.15 -22.83 7.26
N ASP A 37 5.00 -22.71 7.92
CA ASP A 37 3.93 -21.85 7.42
C ASP A 37 4.23 -20.37 7.73
N LYS A 38 3.46 -19.45 7.12
CA LYS A 38 3.68 -18.01 7.31
C LYS A 38 3.57 -17.57 8.78
N ARG A 39 2.72 -18.22 9.57
CA ARG A 39 2.53 -17.91 11.00
C ARG A 39 3.73 -18.36 11.83
N SER A 40 4.25 -19.56 11.58
CA SER A 40 5.42 -20.12 12.24
C SER A 40 6.68 -19.34 11.87
N LEU A 41 6.81 -18.92 10.61
CA LEU A 41 7.89 -18.04 10.18
C LEU A 41 7.86 -16.70 10.94
N LEU A 42 6.70 -16.05 11.03
CA LEU A 42 6.55 -14.81 11.80
C LEU A 42 6.82 -15.02 13.30
N SER A 43 6.42 -16.17 13.85
CA SER A 43 6.73 -16.52 15.25
C SER A 43 8.22 -16.69 15.46
N LEU A 44 8.93 -17.37 14.54
CA LEU A 44 10.38 -17.54 14.58
C LEU A 44 11.09 -16.18 14.54
N ILE A 45 10.70 -15.31 13.61
CA ILE A 45 11.25 -13.96 13.45
C ILE A 45 11.05 -13.15 14.73
N ASN A 46 9.85 -13.17 15.33
CA ASN A 46 9.58 -12.38 16.54
C ASN A 46 10.28 -12.91 17.79
N ASN A 47 10.52 -14.23 17.86
CA ASN A 47 11.25 -14.85 18.96
C ASN A 47 12.76 -14.59 18.87
N VAL A 48 13.33 -14.77 17.67
CA VAL A 48 14.79 -14.65 17.44
C VAL A 48 15.21 -13.19 17.26
N LYS A 49 14.33 -12.33 16.74
CA LYS A 49 14.59 -10.93 16.41
C LYS A 49 15.85 -10.73 15.56
N PRO A 50 15.96 -11.36 14.39
CA PRO A 50 17.14 -11.24 13.54
C PRO A 50 17.34 -9.80 13.06
N ASP A 51 18.59 -9.34 12.97
CA ASP A 51 18.90 -8.02 12.41
C ASP A 51 18.55 -7.90 10.92
N ILE A 52 18.68 -9.01 10.19
CA ILE A 52 18.44 -9.12 8.75
C ILE A 52 17.64 -10.39 8.46
N ILE A 53 16.59 -10.24 7.64
CA ILE A 53 15.94 -11.32 6.91
C ILE A 53 16.38 -11.21 5.44
N ALA A 54 17.04 -12.23 4.91
CA ALA A 54 17.60 -12.25 3.57
C ALA A 54 16.86 -13.24 2.67
N LEU A 55 16.47 -12.80 1.48
CA LEU A 55 15.84 -13.62 0.44
C LEU A 55 16.52 -13.38 -0.90
N ASP A 56 16.33 -14.30 -1.84
CA ASP A 56 16.64 -14.07 -3.24
C ASP A 56 15.61 -13.15 -3.88
N ASN A 57 14.31 -13.33 -3.60
CA ASN A 57 13.23 -12.50 -4.07
C ASN A 57 12.24 -12.19 -2.95
N VAL A 58 12.08 -10.91 -2.60
CA VAL A 58 11.18 -10.51 -1.49
C VAL A 58 9.70 -10.78 -1.78
N PHE A 59 9.32 -10.91 -3.05
CA PHE A 59 7.94 -11.23 -3.45
C PHE A 59 7.56 -12.70 -3.17
N GLU A 60 8.49 -13.51 -2.67
CA GLU A 60 8.18 -14.83 -2.14
C GLU A 60 7.49 -14.77 -0.77
N LEU A 61 7.66 -13.69 -0.01
CA LEU A 61 6.94 -13.50 1.25
C LEU A 61 5.49 -13.02 1.03
N ALA A 62 5.26 -12.33 -0.10
CA ALA A 62 3.98 -11.76 -0.47
C ALA A 62 3.92 -11.40 -1.95
N SER A 63 2.74 -11.57 -2.55
CA SER A 63 2.49 -11.36 -3.98
C SER A 63 2.57 -9.90 -4.45
N ASP A 64 2.53 -8.92 -3.55
CA ASP A 64 2.49 -7.49 -3.89
C ASP A 64 3.17 -6.60 -2.84
N GLN A 65 3.40 -5.32 -3.19
CA GLN A 65 4.00 -4.32 -2.30
C GLN A 65 3.21 -4.17 -0.98
N LYS A 66 1.87 -4.20 -1.03
CA LYS A 66 1.03 -4.09 0.18
C LYS A 66 1.26 -5.28 1.11
N GLY A 67 1.38 -6.49 0.57
CA GLY A 67 1.67 -7.69 1.32
C GLY A 67 3.07 -7.68 1.94
N ILE A 68 4.07 -7.14 1.23
CA ILE A 68 5.43 -6.92 1.78
C ILE A 68 5.39 -5.93 2.95
N ILE A 69 4.75 -4.76 2.76
CA ILE A 69 4.57 -3.75 3.83
C ILE A 69 3.87 -4.37 5.06
N SER A 70 2.83 -5.16 4.83
CA SER A 70 2.11 -5.86 5.89
C SER A 70 3.00 -6.89 6.60
N PHE A 71 3.87 -7.60 5.87
CA PHE A 71 4.83 -8.52 6.46
C PHE A 71 5.86 -7.77 7.33
N MET A 72 6.45 -6.70 6.81
CA MET A 72 7.44 -5.89 7.54
C MET A 72 6.86 -5.26 8.82
N THR A 73 5.61 -4.77 8.77
CA THR A 73 4.92 -4.21 9.96
C THR A 73 4.71 -5.24 11.08
N ARG A 74 4.70 -6.55 10.76
CA ARG A 74 4.57 -7.67 11.72
C ARG A 74 5.91 -8.21 12.22
N CYS A 75 7.02 -7.74 11.66
CA CYS A 75 8.35 -8.08 12.10
C CYS A 75 8.81 -7.11 13.22
N PRO A 76 9.83 -7.49 14.01
CA PRO A 76 10.46 -6.58 14.96
C PRO A 76 10.98 -5.32 14.27
N PRO A 77 10.85 -4.12 14.89
CA PRO A 77 11.25 -2.87 14.23
C PRO A 77 12.74 -2.75 13.86
N SER A 78 13.62 -3.49 14.54
CA SER A 78 15.06 -3.54 14.25
C SER A 78 15.41 -4.46 13.06
N THR A 79 14.49 -5.33 12.65
CA THR A 79 14.72 -6.32 11.60
C THR A 79 14.62 -5.69 10.22
N ARG A 80 15.69 -5.80 9.43
CA ARG A 80 15.74 -5.30 8.04
C ARG A 80 15.47 -6.43 7.04
N LEU A 81 14.70 -6.13 6.00
CA LEU A 81 14.48 -7.06 4.88
C LEU A 81 15.53 -6.81 3.80
N VAL A 82 16.17 -7.86 3.29
CA VAL A 82 17.26 -7.78 2.30
C VAL A 82 16.99 -8.71 1.13
N GLN A 83 17.16 -8.20 -0.08
CA GLN A 83 17.19 -8.98 -1.31
C GLN A 83 18.64 -9.16 -1.77
N VAL A 84 19.13 -10.40 -1.86
CA VAL A 84 20.56 -10.64 -2.18
C VAL A 84 20.86 -10.59 -3.67
N THR A 85 19.87 -10.86 -4.54
CA THR A 85 20.07 -11.00 -5.99
C THR A 85 20.14 -9.69 -6.76
N GLY A 86 20.11 -8.54 -6.10
CA GLY A 86 20.14 -7.24 -6.77
C GLY A 86 18.88 -6.41 -6.57
N SER A 87 18.69 -5.43 -7.45
CA SER A 87 17.54 -4.52 -7.44
C SER A 87 16.96 -4.32 -8.83
N PRO A 88 15.69 -3.89 -8.96
CA PRO A 88 15.11 -3.52 -10.26
C PRO A 88 15.84 -2.38 -10.98
N VAL A 89 16.58 -1.54 -10.24
CA VAL A 89 17.28 -0.35 -10.77
C VAL A 89 18.71 -0.68 -11.20
N ASP A 90 19.44 -1.45 -10.38
CA ASP A 90 20.85 -1.79 -10.64
C ASP A 90 21.01 -3.11 -11.43
N GLY A 91 19.91 -3.86 -11.60
CA GLY A 91 19.89 -5.16 -12.26
C GLY A 91 19.86 -6.33 -11.27
N MET A 92 19.41 -7.47 -11.78
CA MET A 92 19.26 -8.72 -11.02
C MET A 92 20.30 -9.74 -11.48
N VAL A 93 20.96 -10.40 -10.54
CA VAL A 93 21.93 -11.48 -10.76
C VAL A 93 21.39 -12.75 -10.11
N PRO A 94 21.32 -13.90 -10.82
CA PRO A 94 20.85 -15.15 -10.26
C PRO A 94 21.61 -15.56 -8.99
N LEU A 95 20.90 -16.11 -8.00
CA LEU A 95 21.49 -16.55 -6.73
C LEU A 95 22.64 -17.54 -6.93
N SER A 96 22.54 -18.43 -7.92
CA SER A 96 23.58 -19.40 -8.27
C SER A 96 24.90 -18.74 -8.68
N VAL A 97 24.84 -17.65 -9.43
CA VAL A 97 26.01 -16.88 -9.87
C VAL A 97 26.64 -16.16 -8.67
N LEU A 98 25.83 -15.52 -7.83
CA LEU A 98 26.31 -14.85 -6.61
C LEU A 98 26.92 -15.84 -5.62
N ALA A 99 26.33 -17.02 -5.49
CA ALA A 99 26.85 -18.11 -4.69
C ALA A 99 28.26 -18.52 -5.16
N SER A 100 28.39 -18.77 -6.48
CA SER A 100 29.68 -19.16 -7.10
C SER A 100 30.76 -18.11 -6.88
N GLN A 101 30.45 -16.83 -7.14
CA GLN A 101 31.40 -15.73 -7.01
C GLN A 101 31.91 -15.54 -5.58
N ASN A 102 31.11 -15.95 -4.60
CA ASN A 102 31.41 -15.81 -3.18
C ASN A 102 31.88 -17.12 -2.52
N GLY A 103 32.24 -18.12 -3.33
CA GLY A 103 32.85 -19.38 -2.88
C GLY A 103 31.88 -20.40 -2.28
N PHE A 104 30.58 -20.32 -2.59
CA PHE A 104 29.57 -21.28 -2.10
C PHE A 104 29.29 -22.38 -3.14
N PRO A 105 29.06 -23.64 -2.71
CA PRO A 105 28.88 -24.78 -3.63
C PRO A 105 27.51 -24.74 -4.34
N VAL A 106 27.54 -24.53 -5.67
CA VAL A 106 26.39 -24.27 -6.56
C VAL A 106 25.70 -25.55 -7.09
N GLY A 107 25.75 -26.65 -6.35
CA GLY A 107 25.01 -27.87 -6.71
C GLY A 107 23.49 -27.68 -6.71
N SER A 108 22.71 -28.75 -6.59
CA SER A 108 21.24 -28.64 -6.45
C SER A 108 20.87 -27.67 -5.31
N LEU A 109 20.24 -26.55 -5.67
CA LEU A 109 19.75 -25.52 -4.76
C LEU A 109 18.41 -25.99 -4.20
N THR A 110 18.47 -26.78 -3.12
CA THR A 110 17.27 -27.02 -2.31
C THR A 110 16.86 -25.72 -1.62
N PRO A 111 15.57 -25.52 -1.29
CA PRO A 111 15.13 -24.28 -0.66
C PRO A 111 15.87 -23.94 0.63
N LEU A 112 16.18 -24.95 1.43
CA LEU A 112 16.97 -24.78 2.65
C LEU A 112 18.40 -24.29 2.35
N LYS A 113 19.01 -24.78 1.26
CA LYS A 113 20.36 -24.37 0.84
C LYS A 113 20.36 -22.97 0.24
N ALA A 114 19.32 -22.60 -0.50
CA ALA A 114 19.12 -21.23 -0.98
C ALA A 114 18.95 -20.26 0.20
N ALA A 115 18.11 -20.60 1.18
CA ALA A 115 17.98 -19.83 2.43
C ALA A 115 19.33 -19.67 3.15
N GLU A 116 20.12 -20.74 3.28
CA GLU A 116 21.47 -20.66 3.87
C GLU A 116 22.38 -19.69 3.09
N ILE A 117 22.42 -19.79 1.77
CA ILE A 117 23.25 -18.92 0.92
C ILE A 117 22.82 -17.46 1.06
N CYS A 118 21.52 -17.18 1.04
CA CYS A 118 20.99 -15.82 1.26
C CYS A 118 21.43 -15.24 2.61
N ALA A 119 21.33 -16.03 3.69
CA ALA A 119 21.77 -15.60 5.02
C ALA A 119 23.27 -15.26 5.04
N ARG A 120 24.10 -16.10 4.40
CA ARG A 120 25.56 -15.93 4.35
C ARG A 120 26.00 -14.78 3.43
N LEU A 121 25.32 -14.55 2.32
CA LEU A 121 25.58 -13.41 1.42
C LEU A 121 25.26 -12.09 2.11
N ALA A 122 24.11 -12.00 2.78
CA ALA A 122 23.76 -10.83 3.59
C ALA A 122 24.79 -10.59 4.71
N ALA A 123 25.36 -11.65 5.29
CA ALA A 123 26.44 -11.55 6.29
C ALA A 123 27.73 -10.96 5.73
N LYS A 124 28.01 -11.16 4.44
CA LYS A 124 29.12 -10.51 3.73
C LYS A 124 28.81 -9.07 3.28
N GLY A 125 27.64 -8.53 3.62
CA GLY A 125 27.20 -7.20 3.18
C GLY A 125 26.74 -7.16 1.71
N ILE A 126 26.40 -8.31 1.13
CA ILE A 126 25.96 -8.42 -0.27
C ILE A 126 24.44 -8.45 -0.29
N GLY A 127 23.86 -7.53 -1.07
CA GLY A 127 22.42 -7.40 -1.25
C GLY A 127 21.92 -5.98 -1.03
N TYR A 128 20.61 -5.84 -1.13
CA TYR A 128 19.90 -4.57 -1.07
C TYR A 128 18.86 -4.61 0.04
N ILE A 129 18.90 -3.67 0.96
CA ILE A 129 17.84 -3.43 1.94
C ILE A 129 16.59 -3.01 1.17
N VAL A 130 15.50 -3.74 1.36
CA VAL A 130 14.19 -3.38 0.85
C VAL A 130 13.52 -2.47 1.87
N ARG A 131 13.49 -1.17 1.56
CA ARG A 131 12.90 -0.14 2.40
C ARG A 131 11.47 0.14 1.93
N ALA A 132 10.54 0.09 2.88
CA ALA A 132 9.12 0.34 2.64
C ALA A 132 8.57 1.53 3.45
N PHE A 133 9.34 2.00 4.42
CA PHE A 133 8.97 3.09 5.33
C PHE A 133 9.97 4.22 5.20
N GLU A 134 9.49 5.44 5.33
CA GLU A 134 10.33 6.61 5.55
C GLU A 134 10.90 6.56 6.98
N ASP A 135 12.04 7.20 7.22
CA ASP A 135 12.51 7.48 8.60
C ASP A 135 11.69 8.60 9.27
N GLU A 136 10.37 8.54 9.10
CA GLU A 136 9.40 9.50 9.59
C GLU A 136 8.19 8.77 10.16
N THR A 137 7.61 9.38 11.19
CA THR A 137 6.47 8.82 11.90
C THR A 137 5.37 9.87 12.01
N LYS A 138 4.18 9.52 11.52
CA LYS A 138 2.98 10.32 11.68
C LYS A 138 2.33 10.00 13.03
N ILE A 139 2.24 10.98 13.91
CA ILE A 139 1.44 10.91 15.14
C ILE A 139 0.12 11.61 14.88
N VAL A 140 -0.98 10.88 14.90
CA VAL A 140 -2.32 11.41 14.65
C VAL A 140 -3.10 11.46 15.94
N ILE A 141 -3.62 12.63 16.29
CA ILE A 141 -4.45 12.87 17.46
C ILE A 141 -5.87 13.20 16.98
N SER A 142 -6.82 12.35 17.34
CA SER A 142 -8.20 12.47 16.89
C SER A 142 -9.19 12.10 17.99
N ARG A 143 -10.46 12.47 17.79
CA ARG A 143 -11.55 12.07 18.68
C ARG A 143 -11.74 10.54 18.66
N GLY A 144 -11.94 9.95 19.84
CA GLY A 144 -12.19 8.51 19.98
C GLY A 144 -13.65 8.09 19.80
N ARG A 145 -14.60 9.02 19.97
CA ARG A 145 -16.04 8.76 19.78
C ARG A 145 -16.64 9.77 18.81
N CYS A 146 -17.47 9.28 17.89
CA CYS A 146 -18.35 10.13 17.07
C CYS A 146 -19.66 10.33 17.84
N PRO A 147 -20.09 11.58 18.09
CA PRO A 147 -21.40 11.81 18.70
C PRO A 147 -22.52 11.34 17.76
N GLY A 148 -23.56 10.71 18.31
CA GLY A 148 -24.78 10.34 17.59
C GLY A 148 -25.62 11.55 17.15
N HIS A 149 -26.73 11.29 16.46
CA HIS A 149 -27.64 12.34 15.96
C HIS A 149 -28.37 13.06 17.12
N GLY A 150 -28.05 14.35 17.33
CA GLY A 150 -28.94 15.36 17.96
C GLY A 150 -29.08 15.35 19.49
N GLY A 151 -28.98 16.54 20.11
CA GLY A 151 -29.29 16.78 21.52
C GLY A 151 -28.50 17.96 22.12
N TRP A 152 -29.07 18.65 23.11
CA TRP A 152 -28.44 19.80 23.81
C TRP A 152 -27.10 19.43 24.50
N SER A 153 -26.91 18.16 24.86
CA SER A 153 -25.66 17.63 25.43
C SER A 153 -24.55 17.38 24.38
N SER A 154 -24.89 17.35 23.09
CA SER A 154 -23.95 17.04 22.00
C SER A 154 -22.93 18.15 21.79
N GLU A 155 -23.34 19.42 21.90
CA GLU A 155 -22.47 20.57 21.64
C GLU A 155 -21.46 20.80 22.78
N ARG A 156 -21.90 20.65 24.04
CA ARG A 156 -21.01 20.65 25.21
C ARG A 156 -19.99 19.52 25.13
N PHE A 157 -20.41 18.32 24.72
CA PHE A 157 -19.52 17.18 24.53
C PHE A 157 -18.47 17.44 23.43
N LYS A 158 -18.87 18.02 22.28
CA LYS A 158 -17.94 18.42 21.22
C LYS A 158 -16.89 19.42 21.70
N ARG A 159 -17.30 20.47 22.44
CA ARG A 159 -16.37 21.46 23.01
C ARG A 159 -15.38 20.83 23.99
N ARG A 160 -15.85 19.96 24.89
CA ARG A 160 -14.98 19.18 25.78
C ARG A 160 -13.96 18.36 24.99
N MET A 161 -14.41 17.70 23.92
CA MET A 161 -13.52 16.90 23.07
C MET A 161 -12.46 17.74 22.36
N TYR A 162 -12.83 18.90 21.81
CA TYR A 162 -11.86 19.78 21.13
C TYR A 162 -10.81 20.34 22.08
N ASN A 163 -11.19 20.66 23.31
CA ASN A 163 -10.24 21.07 24.34
C ASN A 163 -9.31 19.93 24.73
N LEU A 164 -9.84 18.71 24.87
CA LEU A 164 -9.02 17.53 25.19
C LEU A 164 -8.00 17.20 24.09
N ILE A 165 -8.37 17.35 22.82
CA ILE A 165 -7.43 17.21 21.68
C ILE A 165 -6.35 18.29 21.75
N LEU A 166 -6.70 19.54 22.03
CA LEU A 166 -5.74 20.65 22.20
C LEU A 166 -4.74 20.36 23.33
N GLN A 167 -5.23 19.94 24.51
CA GLN A 167 -4.38 19.59 25.65
C GLN A 167 -3.44 18.42 25.32
N THR A 168 -3.98 17.38 24.69
CA THR A 168 -3.20 16.21 24.27
C THR A 168 -2.13 16.59 23.24
N THR A 169 -2.46 17.48 22.30
CA THR A 169 -1.52 17.98 21.28
C THR A 169 -0.36 18.73 21.93
N LYS A 170 -0.65 19.63 22.88
CA LYS A 170 0.38 20.37 23.62
C LYS A 170 1.28 19.44 24.46
N GLU A 171 0.70 18.42 25.07
CA GLU A 171 1.47 17.43 25.84
C GLU A 171 2.39 16.60 24.95
N VAL A 172 1.91 16.14 23.78
CA VAL A 172 2.75 15.45 22.79
C VAL A 172 3.86 16.38 22.30
N GLN A 173 3.53 17.63 21.98
CA GLN A 173 4.49 18.65 21.54
C GLN A 173 5.61 18.86 22.56
N ARG A 174 5.25 19.00 23.84
CA ARG A 174 6.19 19.17 24.95
C ARG A 174 7.16 17.98 25.03
N ARG A 175 6.64 16.75 25.00
CA ARG A 175 7.48 15.54 25.06
C ARG A 175 8.43 15.42 23.86
N LEU A 176 7.96 15.75 22.65
CA LEU A 176 8.82 15.73 21.46
C LEU A 176 9.97 16.75 21.59
N ASN A 177 9.67 17.97 22.08
CA ASN A 177 10.68 19.00 22.32
C ASN A 177 11.69 18.57 23.40
N GLU A 178 11.24 17.99 24.51
CA GLU A 178 12.10 17.52 25.60
C GLU A 178 13.09 16.44 25.16
N TYR A 179 12.67 15.56 24.25
CA TYR A 179 13.51 14.52 23.66
C TYR A 179 14.31 14.98 22.44
N GLY A 180 14.23 16.26 22.08
CA GLY A 180 14.95 16.84 20.94
C GLY A 180 14.55 16.23 19.59
N LEU A 181 13.30 15.76 19.47
CA LEU A 181 12.78 15.23 18.21
C LEU A 181 12.20 16.38 17.38
N GLU A 182 12.77 16.62 16.20
CA GLU A 182 12.18 17.55 15.25
C GLU A 182 10.88 17.00 14.65
N TYR A 183 9.91 17.90 14.43
CA TYR A 183 8.64 17.58 13.80
C TYR A 183 8.08 18.78 13.05
N ASP A 184 7.13 18.50 12.16
CA ASP A 184 6.17 19.47 11.64
C ASP A 184 4.80 19.17 12.26
N LEU A 185 4.08 20.21 12.71
CA LEU A 185 2.77 20.11 13.35
C LEU A 185 1.71 20.71 12.42
N TYR A 186 0.67 19.93 12.14
CA TYR A 186 -0.49 20.34 11.36
C TYR A 186 -1.74 20.27 12.25
N THR A 187 -2.52 21.34 12.27
CA THR A 187 -3.70 21.50 13.14
C THR A 187 -4.91 21.94 12.34
N GLU A 188 -6.08 21.44 12.72
CA GLU A 188 -7.38 21.97 12.29
C GLU A 188 -8.04 22.64 13.51
N ASP A 189 -7.77 23.94 13.66
CA ASP A 189 -8.21 24.74 14.79
C ASP A 189 -9.69 25.13 14.68
N VAL A 190 -10.37 25.16 15.82
CA VAL A 190 -11.78 25.59 15.95
C VAL A 190 -11.92 26.49 17.16
N GLU A 191 -13.02 27.25 17.24
CA GLU A 191 -13.24 28.15 18.37
C GLU A 191 -13.24 27.38 19.71
N GLY A 192 -12.25 27.70 20.56
CA GLY A 192 -12.07 27.08 21.88
C GLY A 192 -11.40 25.70 21.91
N GLY A 193 -10.83 25.20 20.81
CA GLY A 193 -10.09 23.92 20.82
C GLY A 193 -9.53 23.48 19.46
N MET A 194 -9.23 22.18 19.33
CA MET A 194 -8.74 21.58 18.10
C MET A 194 -9.65 20.43 17.66
N LYS A 195 -10.04 20.39 16.39
CA LYS A 195 -10.83 19.29 15.84
C LYS A 195 -9.96 18.09 15.52
N HIS A 196 -8.74 18.35 15.06
CA HIS A 196 -7.75 17.35 14.66
C HIS A 196 -6.34 17.94 14.75
N SER A 197 -5.36 17.11 15.07
CA SER A 197 -3.95 17.48 14.91
C SER A 197 -3.13 16.26 14.53
N HIS A 198 -2.04 16.49 13.80
CA HIS A 198 -1.04 15.47 13.60
C HIS A 198 0.37 16.05 13.49
N PHE A 199 1.34 15.24 13.88
CA PHE A 199 2.75 15.53 13.79
C PHE A 199 3.38 14.65 12.72
N ILE A 200 4.25 15.20 11.89
CA ILE A 200 5.22 14.45 11.09
C ILE A 200 6.54 14.57 11.84
N VAL A 201 6.94 13.50 12.54
CA VAL A 201 8.17 13.47 13.34
C VAL A 201 9.30 12.88 12.52
N TYR A 202 10.44 13.58 12.46
CA TYR A 202 11.65 13.19 11.72
C TYR A 202 12.46 12.12 12.45
N ALA A 203 11.78 11.03 12.82
CA ALA A 203 12.36 9.88 13.48
C ALA A 203 11.57 8.62 13.14
N ASN A 204 12.27 7.48 13.19
CA ASN A 204 11.63 6.19 13.01
C ASN A 204 10.63 5.88 14.14
N ARG A 205 9.72 4.96 13.84
CA ARG A 205 8.64 4.58 14.77
C ARG A 205 9.16 4.14 16.13
N SER A 206 10.24 3.36 16.17
CA SER A 206 10.81 2.83 17.42
C SER A 206 11.26 3.94 18.37
N LYS A 207 11.90 4.99 17.84
CA LYS A 207 12.32 6.14 18.64
C LYS A 207 11.13 6.97 19.09
N VAL A 208 10.13 7.15 18.22
CA VAL A 208 8.92 7.91 18.55
C VAL A 208 8.07 7.20 19.62
N GLU A 209 7.92 5.88 19.55
CA GLU A 209 7.14 5.09 20.53
C GLU A 209 7.75 5.09 21.94
N GLN A 210 9.05 5.41 22.09
CA GLN A 210 9.67 5.63 23.39
C GLN A 210 9.17 6.92 24.06
N VAL A 211 8.76 7.92 23.26
CA VAL A 211 8.31 9.24 23.72
C VAL A 211 6.78 9.32 23.80
N VAL A 212 6.10 8.83 22.75
CA VAL A 212 4.64 8.89 22.61
C VAL A 212 4.11 7.50 22.34
N LYS A 213 3.40 6.94 23.32
CA LYS A 213 2.75 5.63 23.17
C LYS A 213 1.38 5.78 22.50
N PRO A 214 0.99 4.84 21.61
CA PRO A 214 -0.38 4.76 21.10
C PRO A 214 -1.39 4.67 22.26
N TYR A 215 -2.50 5.40 22.15
CA TYR A 215 -3.53 5.46 23.18
C TYR A 215 -4.91 5.41 22.54
N ARG A 216 -5.85 4.69 23.17
CA ARG A 216 -7.26 4.63 22.74
C ARG A 216 -8.16 4.89 23.95
N GLY A 217 -8.77 6.07 23.98
CA GLY A 217 -9.78 6.46 24.96
C GLY A 217 -10.74 7.47 24.37
N ASP A 218 -11.07 8.53 25.12
CA ASP A 218 -11.85 9.65 24.61
C ASP A 218 -11.13 10.38 23.46
N VAL A 219 -9.79 10.42 23.51
CA VAL A 219 -8.89 10.78 22.41
C VAL A 219 -8.14 9.53 21.95
N ILE A 220 -7.91 9.42 20.65
CA ILE A 220 -7.07 8.40 20.04
C ILE A 220 -5.76 9.05 19.62
N ILE A 221 -4.65 8.46 20.08
CA ILE A 221 -3.30 8.76 19.59
C ILE A 221 -2.85 7.56 18.77
N THR A 222 -2.66 7.79 17.47
CA THR A 222 -2.15 6.77 16.55
C THR A 222 -0.74 7.13 16.13
N VAL A 223 0.19 6.19 16.27
CA VAL A 223 1.59 6.36 15.84
C VAL A 223 1.83 5.42 14.67
N GLN A 224 2.07 5.97 13.48
CA GLN A 224 2.21 5.19 12.24
C GLN A 224 3.47 5.61 11.49
N PRO A 225 4.27 4.66 10.97
CA PRO A 225 5.36 5.01 10.08
C PRO A 225 4.79 5.52 8.75
N ILE A 226 5.45 6.49 8.12
CA ILE A 226 5.05 6.96 6.80
C ILE A 226 5.54 5.94 5.76
N LEU A 227 4.64 5.53 4.86
CA LEU A 227 4.92 4.55 3.80
C LEU A 227 5.59 5.25 2.61
N LEU A 228 6.60 4.60 2.04
CA LEU A 228 7.12 5.01 0.73
C LEU A 228 6.08 4.71 -0.37
N GLU A 229 5.98 5.59 -1.38
CA GLU A 229 5.12 5.36 -2.55
C GLU A 229 5.45 4.05 -3.26
N ARG A 230 6.74 3.71 -3.35
CA ARG A 230 7.28 2.49 -3.93
C ARG A 230 8.36 1.92 -3.03
N LEU A 231 8.55 0.61 -3.07
CA LEU A 231 9.68 -0.02 -2.39
C LEU A 231 11.00 0.52 -2.98
N GLU A 232 11.96 0.81 -2.11
CA GLU A 232 13.30 1.22 -2.49
C GLU A 232 14.29 0.12 -2.14
N TRP A 233 15.29 -0.09 -3.01
CA TRP A 233 16.37 -1.04 -2.79
C TRP A 233 17.66 -0.26 -2.53
N ILE A 234 18.15 -0.31 -1.30
CA ILE A 234 19.35 0.41 -0.88
C ILE A 234 20.49 -0.59 -0.73
N PRO A 235 21.62 -0.45 -1.44
CA PRO A 235 22.70 -1.41 -1.35
C PRO A 235 23.26 -1.45 0.08
N LEU A 236 23.54 -2.66 0.58
CA LEU A 236 24.14 -2.86 1.92
C LEU A 236 25.54 -2.26 2.02
N LEU A 237 26.29 -2.29 0.92
CA LEU A 237 27.58 -1.61 0.75
C LEU A 237 27.45 -0.60 -0.38
N PRO A 238 27.74 0.70 -0.15
CA PRO A 238 27.64 1.70 -1.19
C PRO A 238 28.63 1.40 -2.32
N SER A 239 28.11 1.20 -3.54
CA SER A 239 28.94 1.14 -4.74
C SER A 239 29.58 2.52 -4.97
N PRO A 240 30.92 2.63 -4.98
CA PRO A 240 31.56 3.89 -5.30
C PRO A 240 31.36 4.17 -6.80
N GLY A 241 30.54 5.17 -7.09
CA GLY A 241 30.57 5.84 -8.40
C GLY A 241 29.34 5.65 -9.26
N VAL A 242 28.35 6.52 -9.04
CA VAL A 242 27.71 7.24 -10.15
C VAL A 242 27.46 8.67 -9.66
N SER A 243 28.52 9.48 -9.59
CA SER A 243 28.37 10.94 -9.57
C SER A 243 28.03 11.37 -10.99
N THR A 244 26.75 11.35 -11.34
CA THR A 244 26.28 12.16 -12.46
C THR A 244 26.54 13.63 -12.08
N LEU A 245 27.10 14.40 -13.02
CA LEU A 245 27.18 15.85 -12.93
C LEU A 245 25.75 16.39 -12.83
N LYS A 246 25.23 16.53 -11.61
CA LYS A 246 23.87 16.98 -11.36
C LYS A 246 23.79 18.47 -11.66
N ARG A 247 22.74 18.88 -12.38
CA ARG A 247 22.47 20.26 -12.76
C ARG A 247 22.11 21.13 -11.55
N GLY A 248 22.44 22.41 -11.55
CA GLY A 248 21.98 23.38 -10.56
C GLY A 248 20.52 23.77 -10.76
N LEU A 249 19.82 24.07 -9.66
CA LEU A 249 18.39 24.40 -9.68
C LEU A 249 18.09 25.70 -8.92
N ILE A 250 17.12 26.45 -9.44
CA ILE A 250 16.42 27.54 -8.74
C ILE A 250 15.02 27.03 -8.37
N VAL A 251 14.67 27.07 -7.10
CA VAL A 251 13.42 26.49 -6.59
C VAL A 251 12.58 27.58 -5.96
N GLY A 252 11.35 27.78 -6.43
CA GLY A 252 10.36 28.63 -5.77
C GLY A 252 9.46 27.80 -4.86
N ILE A 253 9.26 28.27 -3.63
CA ILE A 253 8.43 27.59 -2.63
C ILE A 253 7.39 28.58 -2.10
N ASP A 254 6.11 28.23 -2.22
CA ASP A 254 4.99 28.91 -1.55
C ASP A 254 4.58 28.06 -0.33
N PRO A 255 4.94 28.45 0.91
CA PRO A 255 4.67 27.65 2.09
C PRO A 255 3.24 27.85 2.63
N GLY A 256 2.65 26.77 3.15
CA GLY A 256 1.32 26.78 3.75
C GLY A 256 0.82 25.36 4.01
N ILE A 257 -0.46 25.20 4.34
CA ILE A 257 -1.10 23.87 4.41
C ILE A 257 -1.02 23.17 3.05
N THR A 258 -1.22 23.93 1.97
CA THR A 258 -0.87 23.52 0.61
C THR A 258 0.45 24.20 0.26
N CYS A 259 1.48 23.41 -0.01
CA CYS A 259 2.79 23.94 -0.42
C CYS A 259 2.90 23.91 -1.94
N GLY A 260 3.11 25.07 -2.56
CA GLY A 260 3.45 25.20 -3.98
C GLY A 260 4.95 25.06 -4.20
N VAL A 261 5.35 24.31 -5.22
CA VAL A 261 6.76 24.08 -5.57
C VAL A 261 6.96 24.25 -7.07
N ALA A 262 7.91 25.11 -7.44
CA ALA A 262 8.37 25.29 -8.80
C ALA A 262 9.89 25.07 -8.88
N VAL A 263 10.35 24.27 -9.85
CA VAL A 263 11.77 23.97 -10.05
C VAL A 263 12.20 24.42 -11.44
N LEU A 264 13.16 25.33 -11.51
CA LEU A 264 13.78 25.81 -12.73
C LEU A 264 15.23 25.31 -12.81
N ASP A 265 15.72 25.06 -14.02
CA ASP A 265 17.17 24.98 -14.25
C ASP A 265 17.83 26.38 -14.26
N LEU A 266 19.16 26.45 -14.35
CA LEU A 266 19.89 27.72 -14.39
C LEU A 266 19.77 28.49 -15.73
N ASN A 267 18.98 27.97 -16.67
CA ASN A 267 18.63 28.63 -17.93
C ASN A 267 17.20 29.19 -17.91
N GLY A 268 16.42 28.92 -16.85
CA GLY A 268 15.03 29.37 -16.71
C GLY A 268 14.00 28.39 -17.25
N ASN A 269 14.39 27.17 -17.64
CA ASN A 269 13.44 26.15 -18.07
C ASN A 269 12.75 25.53 -16.87
N LEU A 270 11.41 25.43 -16.92
CA LEU A 270 10.61 24.79 -15.89
C LEU A 270 10.74 23.27 -15.98
N LEU A 271 11.29 22.66 -14.92
CA LEU A 271 11.44 21.22 -14.81
C LEU A 271 10.26 20.58 -14.07
N PHE A 272 9.69 21.30 -13.10
CA PHE A 272 8.62 20.79 -12.25
C PHE A 272 7.76 21.93 -11.70
N LEU A 273 6.44 21.72 -11.67
CA LEU A 273 5.47 22.61 -11.05
C LEU A 273 4.34 21.79 -10.43
N HIS A 274 4.18 21.89 -9.11
CA HIS A 274 3.15 21.16 -8.41
C HIS A 274 2.76 21.85 -7.10
N SER A 275 1.61 21.49 -6.56
CA SER A 275 1.11 21.93 -5.26
C SER A 275 0.56 20.72 -4.52
N GLU A 276 0.93 20.56 -3.27
CA GLU A 276 0.56 19.40 -2.48
C GLU A 276 0.20 19.80 -1.05
N LYS A 277 -0.82 19.15 -0.47
CA LYS A 277 -1.24 19.40 0.90
C LYS A 277 -0.37 18.59 1.86
N GLU A 278 -0.03 19.19 3.00
CA GLU A 278 0.71 18.53 4.09
C GLU A 278 2.09 17.98 3.66
N LEU A 279 2.75 18.61 2.69
CA LEU A 279 4.06 18.18 2.21
C LEU A 279 5.12 18.36 3.31
N SER A 280 5.84 17.28 3.65
CA SER A 280 6.92 17.33 4.65
C SER A 280 8.21 17.95 4.09
N ARG A 281 9.11 18.44 4.97
CA ARG A 281 10.42 18.97 4.54
C ARG A 281 11.27 17.92 3.85
N LYS A 282 11.23 16.66 4.31
CA LYS A 282 12.06 15.58 3.74
C LYS A 282 11.56 15.15 2.36
N GLU A 283 10.25 15.02 2.18
CA GLU A 283 9.66 14.76 0.86
C GLU A 283 10.05 15.87 -0.11
N LEU A 284 9.99 17.13 0.33
CA LEU A 284 10.41 18.26 -0.47
C LEU A 284 11.90 18.16 -0.84
N VAL A 285 12.80 17.90 0.11
CA VAL A 285 14.23 17.67 -0.16
C VAL A 285 14.45 16.53 -1.17
N ARG A 286 13.75 15.40 -1.02
CA ARG A 286 13.84 14.26 -1.95
C ARG A 286 13.36 14.63 -3.34
N LYS A 287 12.18 15.27 -3.46
CA LYS A 287 11.66 15.73 -4.74
C LYS A 287 12.63 16.69 -5.42
N LEU A 288 13.14 17.70 -4.71
CA LEU A 288 14.06 18.69 -5.26
C LEU A 288 15.41 18.08 -5.70
N THR A 289 15.99 17.20 -4.88
CA THR A 289 17.28 16.55 -5.19
C THR A 289 17.19 15.49 -6.29
N SER A 290 15.98 15.05 -6.65
CA SER A 290 15.73 14.17 -7.81
C SER A 290 15.94 14.90 -9.15
N PHE A 291 15.69 16.22 -9.20
CA PHE A 291 15.85 17.03 -10.42
C PHE A 291 17.28 17.57 -10.60
N GLY A 292 18.09 17.63 -9.54
CA GLY A 292 19.41 18.28 -9.56
C GLY A 292 19.88 18.71 -8.17
N ILE A 293 20.76 19.71 -8.12
CA ILE A 293 21.28 20.33 -6.90
C ILE A 293 20.53 21.66 -6.71
N PRO A 294 19.63 21.77 -5.71
CA PRO A 294 19.07 23.06 -5.33
C PRO A 294 20.20 24.01 -4.92
N VAL A 295 20.31 25.16 -5.57
CA VAL A 295 21.34 26.17 -5.24
C VAL A 295 20.71 27.43 -4.69
N LEU A 296 19.53 27.79 -5.19
CA LEU A 296 18.78 28.96 -4.78
C LEU A 296 17.34 28.58 -4.44
N LEU A 297 16.89 28.86 -3.22
CA LEU A 297 15.50 28.73 -2.78
C LEU A 297 14.87 30.12 -2.77
N ALA A 298 13.74 30.31 -3.42
CA ALA A 298 13.11 31.60 -3.65
C ALA A 298 11.75 31.71 -2.98
N SER A 299 11.54 32.84 -2.30
CA SER A 299 10.29 33.29 -1.68
C SER A 299 9.73 34.50 -2.43
N ASP A 300 8.42 34.67 -2.41
CA ASP A 300 7.70 35.87 -2.85
C ASP A 300 7.47 36.87 -1.70
N VAL A 301 7.63 36.45 -0.44
CA VAL A 301 7.44 37.27 0.75
C VAL A 301 8.77 37.65 1.43
N SER A 302 8.76 38.81 2.08
CA SER A 302 9.87 39.35 2.89
C SER A 302 9.38 39.72 4.29
N PRO A 303 10.02 39.23 5.38
CA PRO A 303 11.14 38.28 5.41
C PRO A 303 10.74 36.88 4.89
N PRO A 304 11.71 36.01 4.53
CA PRO A 304 11.41 34.68 4.05
C PRO A 304 10.75 33.82 5.15
N PRO A 305 9.86 32.88 4.80
CA PRO A 305 9.22 32.00 5.77
C PRO A 305 10.23 31.02 6.39
N THR A 306 10.01 30.65 7.65
CA THR A 306 10.89 29.75 8.43
C THR A 306 11.13 28.39 7.75
N LEU A 307 10.16 27.89 6.98
CA LEU A 307 10.30 26.67 6.18
C LEU A 307 11.47 26.79 5.18
N LEU A 308 11.57 27.91 4.47
CA LEU A 308 12.62 28.13 3.47
C LEU A 308 14.00 28.21 4.12
N GLU A 309 14.12 28.88 5.28
CA GLU A 309 15.38 28.97 6.01
C GLU A 309 15.89 27.59 6.45
N LYS A 310 14.99 26.76 7.00
CA LYS A 310 15.32 25.38 7.38
C LYS A 310 15.74 24.55 6.17
N LEU A 311 15.00 24.63 5.06
CA LEU A 311 15.33 23.92 3.82
C LEU A 311 16.66 24.38 3.23
N ALA A 312 16.95 25.68 3.30
CA ALA A 312 18.21 26.25 2.85
C ALA A 312 19.40 25.68 3.64
N GLY A 313 19.26 25.55 4.96
CA GLY A 313 20.26 24.90 5.81
C GLY A 313 20.49 23.44 5.44
N ILE A 314 19.41 22.66 5.23
CA ILE A 314 19.49 21.22 4.88
C ILE A 314 20.11 21.01 3.49
N LEU A 315 19.72 21.83 2.50
CA LEU A 315 20.17 21.70 1.12
C LEU A 315 21.50 22.40 0.84
N ASN A 316 22.05 23.13 1.82
CA ASN A 316 23.17 24.04 1.64
C ASN A 316 22.93 25.03 0.47
N SER A 317 21.71 25.56 0.42
CA SER A 317 21.21 26.48 -0.60
C SER A 317 21.15 27.90 -0.05
N ARG A 318 21.23 28.90 -0.93
CA ARG A 318 20.98 30.29 -0.56
C ARG A 318 19.50 30.62 -0.65
N VAL A 319 18.97 31.44 0.25
CA VAL A 319 17.60 31.97 0.16
C VAL A 319 17.61 33.28 -0.63
N PHE A 320 16.68 33.39 -1.58
CA PHE A 320 16.32 34.61 -2.29
C PHE A 320 14.92 35.04 -1.87
N TYR A 321 14.76 36.33 -1.59
CA TYR A 321 13.47 36.95 -1.38
C TYR A 321 13.53 38.40 -1.90
N PRO A 322 12.40 38.96 -2.37
CA PRO A 322 12.35 40.32 -2.88
C PRO A 322 12.51 41.35 -1.73
N PRO A 323 12.91 42.61 -2.01
CA PRO A 323 13.03 43.65 -0.98
C PRO A 323 11.73 43.93 -0.22
N ARG A 324 10.59 43.80 -0.91
CA ARG A 324 9.23 43.81 -0.35
C ARG A 324 8.45 42.63 -0.89
N SER A 325 7.46 42.15 -0.13
CA SER A 325 6.56 41.09 -0.58
C SER A 325 5.89 41.45 -1.91
N LEU A 326 5.81 40.47 -2.82
CA LEU A 326 5.18 40.65 -4.12
C LEU A 326 3.66 40.72 -3.98
N THR A 327 3.04 41.66 -4.70
CA THR A 327 1.58 41.73 -4.79
C THR A 327 1.04 40.64 -5.73
N VAL A 328 -0.24 40.33 -5.62
CA VAL A 328 -0.90 39.35 -6.50
C VAL A 328 -0.81 39.76 -7.97
N SER A 329 -0.88 41.05 -8.29
CA SER A 329 -0.74 41.54 -9.66
C SER A 329 0.68 41.34 -10.20
N GLU A 330 1.71 41.61 -9.40
CA GLU A 330 3.11 41.38 -9.78
C GLU A 330 3.39 39.90 -10.06
N LYS A 331 2.89 39.00 -9.19
CA LYS A 331 3.03 37.55 -9.40
C LYS A 331 2.39 37.11 -10.71
N ARG A 332 1.18 37.61 -11.01
CA ARG A 332 0.47 37.31 -12.27
C ARG A 332 1.24 37.81 -13.49
N GLU A 333 1.78 39.03 -13.46
CA GLU A 333 2.53 39.59 -14.58
C GLU A 333 3.80 38.79 -14.89
N ILE A 334 4.59 38.46 -13.86
CA ILE A 334 5.84 37.68 -14.01
C ILE A 334 5.55 36.32 -14.65
N VAL A 335 4.50 35.65 -14.17
CA VAL A 335 4.09 34.34 -14.67
C VAL A 335 3.52 34.45 -16.08
N GLN A 336 2.67 35.44 -16.36
CA GLN A 336 2.08 35.64 -17.68
C GLN A 336 3.16 35.85 -18.76
N ARG A 337 4.16 36.69 -18.48
CA ARG A 337 5.30 36.88 -19.38
C ARG A 337 6.03 35.58 -19.70
N TYR A 338 6.17 34.69 -18.72
CA TYR A 338 6.78 33.39 -18.94
C TYR A 338 5.90 32.46 -19.77
N LEU A 339 4.57 32.52 -19.57
CA LEU A 339 3.58 31.70 -20.28
C LEU A 339 3.41 32.10 -21.76
N GLU A 340 3.67 33.35 -22.11
CA GLU A 340 3.69 33.81 -23.51
C GLU A 340 4.78 33.11 -24.32
N GLU A 341 5.93 32.83 -23.69
CA GLU A 341 7.06 32.14 -24.31
C GLU A 341 7.02 30.62 -24.11
N ASN A 342 6.22 30.12 -23.16
CA ASN A 342 6.21 28.71 -22.74
C ASN A 342 4.79 28.19 -22.48
N HIS A 343 4.42 27.06 -23.09
CA HIS A 343 3.11 26.44 -22.89
C HIS A 343 3.05 25.62 -21.59
N VAL A 344 2.87 26.29 -20.45
CA VAL A 344 2.72 25.65 -19.13
C VAL A 344 1.29 25.83 -18.60
N LYS A 345 0.69 24.75 -18.08
CA LYS A 345 -0.63 24.79 -17.46
C LYS A 345 -0.51 24.96 -15.95
N ILE A 346 -1.08 26.03 -15.42
CA ILE A 346 -1.14 26.31 -13.97
C ILE A 346 -2.50 25.84 -13.43
N GLN A 347 -2.48 25.06 -12.36
CA GLN A 347 -3.69 24.47 -11.80
C GLN A 347 -4.30 25.29 -10.66
N ASP A 348 -3.49 25.96 -9.85
CA ASP A 348 -3.95 26.74 -8.70
C ASP A 348 -3.05 27.95 -8.38
N SER A 349 -3.46 28.73 -7.39
CA SER A 349 -2.73 29.92 -6.92
C SER A 349 -1.39 29.60 -6.27
N HIS A 350 -1.23 28.44 -5.63
CA HIS A 350 0.02 28.06 -4.95
C HIS A 350 1.11 27.73 -5.98
N GLN A 351 0.75 27.03 -7.05
CA GLN A 351 1.65 26.81 -8.20
C GLN A 351 2.06 28.14 -8.83
N ARG A 352 1.10 29.05 -9.05
CA ARG A 352 1.40 30.38 -9.60
C ARG A 352 2.38 31.15 -8.71
N ASP A 353 2.14 31.18 -7.41
CA ASP A 353 2.93 31.98 -6.48
C ASP A 353 4.33 31.38 -6.32
N ALA A 354 4.47 30.05 -6.24
CA ALA A 354 5.76 29.36 -6.27
C ALA A 354 6.54 29.62 -7.56
N LEU A 355 5.87 29.57 -8.73
CA LEU A 355 6.49 29.87 -10.02
C LEU A 355 6.94 31.33 -10.10
N ALA A 356 6.13 32.27 -9.62
CA ALA A 356 6.48 33.68 -9.57
C ALA A 356 7.74 33.92 -8.74
N SER A 357 7.88 33.25 -7.58
CA SER A 357 9.08 33.30 -6.74
C SER A 357 10.33 32.82 -7.49
N ALA A 358 10.24 31.65 -8.14
CA ALA A 358 11.35 31.06 -8.90
C ALA A 358 11.77 31.96 -10.07
N LEU A 359 10.81 32.46 -10.85
CA LEU A 359 11.05 33.34 -11.99
C LEU A 359 11.62 34.68 -11.56
N LYS A 360 11.11 35.28 -10.48
CA LYS A 360 11.66 36.53 -9.94
C LYS A 360 13.13 36.38 -9.56
N ALA A 361 13.48 35.26 -8.93
CA ALA A 361 14.85 34.93 -8.63
C ALA A 361 15.68 34.78 -9.92
N PHE A 362 15.21 33.98 -10.88
CA PHE A 362 15.89 33.78 -12.16
C PHE A 362 16.15 35.10 -12.90
N TYR A 363 15.15 35.95 -13.09
CA TYR A 363 15.30 37.23 -13.79
C TYR A 363 16.26 38.19 -13.09
N THR A 364 16.42 38.08 -11.77
CA THR A 364 17.39 38.88 -11.02
C THR A 364 18.84 38.44 -11.32
N PHE A 365 19.08 37.15 -11.60
CA PHE A 365 20.41 36.61 -11.91
C PHE A 365 20.69 36.43 -13.40
N LYS A 366 19.67 36.46 -14.27
CA LYS A 366 19.78 36.27 -15.73
C LYS A 366 20.90 37.11 -16.35
N ASN A 367 20.92 38.41 -16.08
CA ASN A 367 21.94 39.32 -16.60
C ASN A 367 23.36 38.95 -16.13
N LYS A 368 23.51 38.39 -14.91
CA LYS A 368 24.82 37.94 -14.39
C LYS A 368 25.26 36.64 -15.07
N PHE A 369 24.33 35.71 -15.30
CA PHE A 369 24.60 34.46 -16.01
C PHE A 369 25.03 34.72 -17.46
N GLU A 370 24.31 35.57 -18.19
CA GLU A 370 24.65 35.93 -19.57
C GLU A 370 26.04 36.59 -19.66
N LYS A 371 26.35 37.52 -18.75
CA LYS A 371 27.69 38.14 -18.66
C LYS A 371 28.79 37.10 -18.40
N ALA A 372 28.53 36.12 -17.53
CA ALA A 372 29.49 35.07 -17.23
C ALA A 372 29.73 34.15 -18.43
N GLU A 373 28.67 33.75 -19.14
CA GLU A 373 28.77 32.93 -20.35
C GLU A 373 29.53 33.64 -21.48
N VAL A 374 29.23 34.92 -21.73
CA VAL A 374 29.96 35.74 -22.71
C VAL A 374 31.43 35.88 -22.33
N ARG A 375 31.73 36.05 -21.03
CA ARG A 375 33.11 36.12 -20.55
C ARG A 375 33.88 34.81 -20.75
N VAL A 376 33.27 33.66 -20.50
CA VAL A 376 33.90 32.35 -20.78
C VAL A 376 34.14 32.17 -22.27
N LYS A 377 33.14 32.47 -23.11
CA LYS A 377 33.26 32.36 -24.57
C LYS A 377 34.36 33.26 -25.13
N SER A 378 34.43 34.51 -24.70
CA SER A 378 35.48 35.46 -25.13
C SER A 378 36.89 35.05 -24.71
N LEU A 379 37.06 34.31 -23.62
CA LEU A 379 38.34 33.80 -23.15
C LEU A 379 38.72 32.43 -23.78
N GLY A 380 37.82 31.82 -24.56
CA GLY A 380 38.05 30.51 -25.19
C GLY A 380 38.14 29.33 -24.21
N LEU A 381 37.67 29.51 -22.98
CA LEU A 381 37.80 28.50 -21.91
C LEU A 381 36.70 27.44 -22.00
N HIS A 382 37.07 26.18 -21.82
CA HIS A 382 36.10 25.06 -21.71
C HIS A 382 35.75 24.83 -20.24
N VAL A 383 34.83 25.65 -19.72
CA VAL A 383 34.32 25.55 -18.35
C VAL A 383 32.90 24.98 -18.36
N PRO A 384 32.53 24.05 -17.45
CA PRO A 384 31.15 23.64 -17.27
C PRO A 384 30.27 24.83 -16.85
N ILE A 385 29.47 25.35 -17.79
CA ILE A 385 28.66 26.57 -17.62
C ILE A 385 27.72 26.47 -16.42
N ASP A 386 27.15 25.29 -16.18
CA ASP A 386 26.23 25.09 -15.09
C ASP A 386 26.93 25.24 -13.72
N GLN A 387 28.12 24.66 -13.55
CA GLN A 387 28.92 24.83 -12.33
C GLN A 387 29.31 26.29 -12.11
N LEU A 388 29.66 27.02 -13.18
CA LEU A 388 29.96 28.45 -13.11
C LEU A 388 28.75 29.24 -12.58
N LYS A 389 27.55 29.00 -13.12
CA LYS A 389 26.32 29.65 -12.65
C LYS A 389 26.01 29.30 -11.19
N MET A 390 26.25 28.06 -10.77
CA MET A 390 26.08 27.65 -9.36
C MET A 390 27.01 28.43 -8.42
N MET A 391 28.28 28.63 -8.79
CA MET A 391 29.23 29.42 -8.00
C MET A 391 28.81 30.89 -7.88
N ILE A 392 28.31 31.47 -8.97
CA ILE A 392 27.78 32.84 -8.98
C ILE A 392 26.58 32.98 -8.03
N LEU A 393 25.66 32.00 -8.01
CA LEU A 393 24.54 31.99 -7.07
C LEU A 393 24.98 31.91 -5.60
N LYS A 394 26.06 31.18 -5.33
CA LYS A 394 26.70 31.11 -4.00
C LYS A 394 27.43 32.40 -3.60
N GLY A 395 27.50 33.40 -4.48
CA GLY A 395 28.09 34.71 -4.21
C GLY A 395 29.54 34.85 -4.65
N VAL A 396 30.11 33.87 -5.34
CA VAL A 396 31.45 33.96 -5.92
C VAL A 396 31.43 34.93 -7.10
N SER A 397 32.47 35.77 -7.22
CA SER A 397 32.58 36.69 -8.36
C SER A 397 32.78 35.93 -9.68
N ILE A 398 32.36 36.51 -10.81
CA ILE A 398 32.49 35.86 -12.12
C ILE A 398 33.96 35.52 -12.41
N SER A 399 34.88 36.44 -12.13
CA SER A 399 36.32 36.25 -12.37
C SER A 399 36.90 35.11 -11.53
N GLU A 400 36.56 35.08 -10.23
CA GLU A 400 37.05 34.06 -9.31
C GLU A 400 36.48 32.67 -9.63
N ALA A 401 35.19 32.58 -9.97
CA ALA A 401 34.56 31.33 -10.36
C ALA A 401 35.16 30.78 -11.67
N ILE A 402 35.46 31.64 -12.64
CA ILE A 402 36.17 31.24 -13.87
C ILE A 402 37.58 30.72 -13.51
N ASN A 403 38.34 31.41 -12.67
CA ASN A 403 39.69 30.98 -12.29
C ASN A 403 39.69 29.62 -11.59
N LEU A 404 38.77 29.41 -10.64
CA LEU A 404 38.64 28.14 -9.90
C LEU A 404 38.27 26.97 -10.81
N LEU A 405 37.44 27.20 -11.84
CA LEU A 405 37.03 26.15 -12.78
C LEU A 405 38.00 25.95 -13.94
N SER A 406 38.84 26.94 -14.24
CA SER A 406 39.82 26.90 -15.34
C SER A 406 41.19 26.43 -14.89
N SER A 407 41.49 26.53 -13.59
CA SER A 407 42.73 26.00 -13.04
C SER A 407 42.67 24.47 -13.04
N PRO A 408 43.66 23.76 -13.62
CA PRO A 408 43.78 22.33 -13.39
C PRO A 408 43.90 22.16 -11.86
N LYS A 409 43.05 21.31 -11.27
CA LYS A 409 43.18 20.95 -9.86
C LYS A 409 44.62 20.48 -9.64
N VAL A 410 45.44 21.33 -9.04
CA VAL A 410 46.67 20.90 -8.38
C VAL A 410 46.16 20.10 -7.20
N GLU A 411 46.11 18.77 -7.37
CA GLU A 411 46.10 17.87 -6.23
C GLU A 411 47.22 18.34 -5.30
N GLU A 412 46.87 18.63 -4.05
CA GLU A 412 47.85 18.89 -3.01
C GLU A 412 48.95 17.83 -3.07
N GLU A 413 50.16 18.30 -3.30
CA GLU A 413 51.36 17.49 -3.46
C GLU A 413 51.54 16.58 -2.24
N ARG A 414 51.20 15.30 -2.41
CA ARG A 414 51.90 14.25 -1.70
C ARG A 414 53.31 14.21 -2.27
N LYS A 415 54.29 14.52 -1.41
CA LYS A 415 55.74 14.60 -1.65
C LYS A 415 56.23 13.65 -2.76
N PRO A 416 57.10 14.13 -3.67
CA PRO A 416 57.61 13.32 -4.78
C PRO A 416 58.56 12.21 -4.27
N VAL A 417 58.29 10.99 -4.72
CA VAL A 417 59.22 9.85 -4.67
C VAL A 417 60.20 10.02 -5.86
N PRO A 418 61.50 9.73 -5.72
CA PRO A 418 62.50 10.09 -6.72
C PRO A 418 62.24 9.39 -8.06
N PHE A 419 62.28 10.19 -9.14
CA PHE A 419 62.14 9.75 -10.51
C PHE A 419 63.35 8.89 -10.93
N ARG A 420 63.15 7.56 -11.03
CA ARG A 420 64.04 6.68 -11.81
C ARG A 420 63.70 6.86 -13.28
N GLN A 421 64.71 7.14 -14.10
CA GLN A 421 64.58 7.21 -15.56
C GLN A 421 63.84 5.94 -16.07
N PRO A 422 62.74 6.08 -16.82
CA PRO A 422 61.97 4.94 -17.26
C PRO A 422 62.77 4.13 -18.27
N ASN A 423 62.84 2.82 -18.03
CA ASN A 423 63.44 1.85 -18.93
C ASN A 423 62.66 1.88 -20.26
N LEU A 424 63.37 2.14 -21.38
CA LEU A 424 62.78 2.37 -22.70
C LEU A 424 61.89 1.20 -23.15
N ASP A 425 62.23 -0.02 -22.73
CA ASP A 425 61.47 -1.24 -23.01
C ASP A 425 60.11 -1.30 -22.32
N ASP A 426 59.98 -0.76 -21.10
CA ASP A 426 58.70 -0.72 -20.38
C ASP A 426 57.75 0.32 -20.98
N LEU A 427 58.31 1.44 -21.47
CA LEU A 427 57.56 2.45 -22.20
C LEU A 427 57.07 1.91 -23.55
N LEU A 428 57.89 1.16 -24.27
CA LEU A 428 57.51 0.50 -25.52
C LEU A 428 56.42 -0.57 -25.30
N ARG A 429 56.50 -1.36 -24.22
CA ARG A 429 55.44 -2.31 -23.83
C ARG A 429 54.12 -1.60 -23.51
N LYS A 430 54.16 -0.54 -22.71
CA LYS A 430 52.98 0.28 -22.38
C LYS A 430 52.38 0.92 -23.63
N LEU A 431 53.20 1.42 -24.54
CA LEU A 431 52.75 2.03 -25.78
C LEU A 431 52.07 1.01 -26.70
N LYS A 432 52.57 -0.24 -26.74
CA LYS A 432 51.92 -1.35 -27.45
C LYS A 432 50.58 -1.72 -26.81
N ALA A 433 50.52 -1.78 -25.47
CA ALA A 433 49.29 -2.04 -24.71
C ALA A 433 48.23 -0.93 -24.85
N TYR A 434 48.66 0.33 -24.91
CA TYR A 434 47.76 1.45 -25.18
C TYR A 434 47.25 1.45 -26.62
N ARG A 435 48.09 1.07 -27.60
CA ARG A 435 47.65 0.92 -28.99
C ARG A 435 46.59 -0.18 -29.14
N THR A 436 46.75 -1.33 -28.47
CA THR A 436 45.72 -2.38 -28.47
C THR A 436 44.46 -1.92 -27.77
N LYS A 437 44.57 -1.25 -26.61
CA LYS A 437 43.42 -0.72 -25.88
C LYS A 437 42.64 0.32 -26.68
N ILE A 438 43.32 1.22 -27.40
CA ILE A 438 42.70 2.20 -28.32
C ILE A 438 41.97 1.47 -29.46
N LYS A 439 42.56 0.40 -30.01
CA LYS A 439 41.92 -0.40 -31.06
C LYS A 439 40.63 -1.07 -30.55
N ASP A 440 40.65 -1.60 -29.33
CA ASP A 440 39.48 -2.24 -28.72
C ASP A 440 38.40 -1.24 -28.31
N LEU A 441 38.79 -0.07 -27.79
CA LEU A 441 37.89 1.05 -27.53
C LEU A 441 37.20 1.53 -28.82
N ARG A 442 37.94 1.63 -29.93
CA ARG A 442 37.36 1.98 -31.24
C ARG A 442 36.36 0.94 -31.74
N ARG A 443 36.65 -0.36 -31.58
CA ARG A 443 35.70 -1.44 -31.92
C ARG A 443 34.44 -1.37 -31.07
N SER A 444 34.58 -1.13 -29.77
CA SER A 444 33.43 -0.97 -28.87
C SER A 444 32.61 0.28 -29.21
N LEU A 445 33.25 1.39 -29.58
CA LEU A 445 32.55 2.59 -30.03
C LEU A 445 31.70 2.32 -31.29
N ILE A 446 32.22 1.56 -32.24
CA ILE A 446 31.49 1.18 -33.46
C ILE A 446 30.28 0.32 -33.10
N ARG A 447 30.45 -0.71 -32.26
CA ARG A 447 29.34 -1.57 -31.80
C ARG A 447 28.24 -0.78 -31.09
N VAL A 448 28.62 0.15 -30.19
CA VAL A 448 27.65 0.99 -29.47
C VAL A 448 26.92 1.92 -30.44
N LYS A 449 27.61 2.49 -31.44
CA LYS A 449 26.96 3.30 -32.47
C LYS A 449 25.96 2.49 -33.30
N GLU A 450 26.32 1.27 -33.69
CA GLU A 450 25.40 0.36 -34.39
C GLU A 450 24.18 -0.01 -33.54
N GLN A 451 24.38 -0.29 -32.25
CA GLN A 451 23.28 -0.56 -31.32
C GLN A 451 22.37 0.67 -31.15
N ASN A 452 22.93 1.86 -31.02
CA ASN A 452 22.15 3.09 -30.92
C ASN A 452 21.34 3.35 -32.20
N LEU A 453 21.90 3.08 -33.38
CA LEU A 453 21.17 3.16 -34.65
C LEU A 453 20.01 2.17 -34.71
N ARG A 454 20.23 0.91 -34.29
CA ARG A 454 19.17 -0.11 -34.22
C ARG A 454 18.07 0.26 -33.23
N LEU A 455 18.45 0.73 -32.04
CA LEU A 455 17.49 1.17 -31.03
C LEU A 455 16.71 2.40 -31.48
N ALA A 456 17.35 3.36 -32.17
CA ALA A 456 16.67 4.52 -32.72
C ALA A 456 15.64 4.13 -33.80
N SER A 457 15.97 3.17 -34.67
CA SER A 457 14.99 2.64 -35.64
C SER A 457 13.84 1.89 -34.96
N GLU A 458 14.12 1.18 -33.88
CA GLU A 458 13.12 0.43 -33.13
C GLU A 458 12.16 1.36 -32.38
N VAL A 459 12.68 2.43 -31.76
CA VAL A 459 11.86 3.48 -31.15
C VAL A 459 10.94 4.11 -32.18
N LYS A 460 11.47 4.46 -33.36
CA LYS A 460 10.66 5.04 -34.43
C LYS A 460 9.53 4.11 -34.88
N ARG A 461 9.83 2.81 -35.05
CA ARG A 461 8.83 1.78 -35.38
C ARG A 461 7.75 1.68 -34.30
N LEU A 462 8.15 1.62 -33.03
CA LEU A 462 7.24 1.54 -31.90
C LEU A 462 6.38 2.81 -31.76
N GLU A 463 6.92 3.99 -32.06
CA GLU A 463 6.17 5.25 -32.07
C GLU A 463 5.12 5.29 -33.18
N GLU A 464 5.44 4.79 -34.37
CA GLU A 464 4.50 4.64 -35.48
C GLU A 464 3.38 3.64 -35.13
N GLU A 465 3.74 2.49 -34.54
CA GLU A 465 2.78 1.49 -34.06
C GLU A 465 1.86 2.05 -32.96
N ASN A 466 2.41 2.80 -32.01
CA ASN A 466 1.64 3.45 -30.96
C ASN A 466 0.67 4.49 -31.53
N ARG A 467 1.08 5.20 -32.59
CA ARG A 467 0.22 6.16 -33.28
C ARG A 467 -0.93 5.44 -33.98
N SER A 468 -0.66 4.37 -34.73
CA SER A 468 -1.71 3.58 -35.38
C SER A 468 -2.67 2.94 -34.39
N LEU A 469 -2.17 2.47 -33.24
CA LEU A 469 -3.00 1.90 -32.18
C LEU A 469 -3.87 2.97 -31.50
N LYS A 470 -3.36 4.20 -31.32
CA LYS A 470 -4.15 5.32 -30.81
C LYS A 470 -5.24 5.75 -31.79
N GLU A 471 -4.92 5.79 -33.08
CA GLU A 471 -5.90 6.09 -34.12
C GLU A 471 -6.99 5.01 -34.20
N ALA A 472 -6.61 3.73 -34.12
CA ALA A 472 -7.56 2.62 -34.04
C ALA A 472 -8.41 2.65 -32.75
N LEU A 473 -7.84 3.10 -31.63
CA LEU A 473 -8.56 3.27 -30.36
C LEU A 473 -9.53 4.46 -30.42
N GLU A 474 -9.13 5.56 -31.06
CA GLU A 474 -9.99 6.71 -31.33
C GLU A 474 -11.16 6.30 -32.24
N SER A 475 -10.90 5.58 -33.34
CA SER A 475 -11.97 5.09 -34.22
C SER A 475 -12.91 4.12 -33.48
N ALA A 476 -12.38 3.22 -32.65
CA ALA A 476 -13.18 2.32 -31.82
C ALA A 476 -13.98 3.05 -30.71
N ARG A 477 -13.52 4.23 -30.27
CA ARG A 477 -14.25 5.11 -29.34
C ARG A 477 -15.39 5.87 -30.02
N PHE A 478 -15.26 6.18 -31.31
CA PHE A 478 -16.30 6.86 -32.09
C PHE A 478 -17.49 5.94 -32.46
N GLU A 479 -17.35 4.62 -32.37
CA GLU A 479 -18.42 3.65 -32.70
C GLU A 479 -19.44 3.36 -31.59
N ARG A 480 -19.36 3.98 -30.40
CA ARG A 480 -20.41 3.82 -29.37
C ARG A 480 -20.89 5.17 -28.88
N THR A 481 -22.06 5.58 -29.33
CA THR A 481 -22.68 6.84 -28.91
C THR A 481 -22.94 6.82 -27.39
N PRO A 482 -22.84 7.97 -26.70
CA PRO A 482 -23.17 8.09 -25.28
C PRO A 482 -24.58 7.56 -24.94
N GLU A 483 -25.52 7.58 -25.88
CA GLU A 483 -26.87 7.04 -25.70
C GLU A 483 -26.89 5.50 -25.59
N GLU A 484 -26.05 4.77 -26.31
CA GLU A 484 -26.02 3.30 -26.25
C GLU A 484 -25.43 2.82 -24.93
N ILE A 485 -24.37 3.47 -24.46
CA ILE A 485 -23.76 3.19 -23.16
C ILE A 485 -24.79 3.45 -22.05
N LYS A 486 -25.59 4.52 -22.16
CA LYS A 486 -26.66 4.83 -21.20
C LYS A 486 -27.76 3.75 -21.19
N ARG A 487 -28.19 3.27 -22.36
CA ARG A 487 -29.18 2.17 -22.48
C ARG A 487 -28.66 0.85 -21.89
N ILE A 488 -27.39 0.54 -22.12
CA ILE A 488 -26.76 -0.67 -21.56
C ILE A 488 -26.67 -0.56 -20.03
N MET A 489 -26.27 0.60 -19.50
CA MET A 489 -26.23 0.85 -18.05
C MET A 489 -27.61 0.77 -17.40
N GLU A 490 -28.66 1.28 -18.03
CA GLU A 490 -30.03 1.18 -17.54
C GLU A 490 -30.50 -0.28 -17.51
N ARG A 491 -30.19 -1.07 -18.55
CA ARG A 491 -30.51 -2.50 -18.60
C ARG A 491 -29.84 -3.28 -17.45
N TYR A 492 -28.55 -3.05 -17.23
CA TYR A 492 -27.82 -3.70 -16.13
C TYR A 492 -28.27 -3.23 -14.74
N ARG A 493 -28.76 -1.99 -14.60
CA ARG A 493 -29.33 -1.50 -13.34
C ARG A 493 -30.64 -2.20 -13.02
N GLU A 494 -31.51 -2.38 -14.00
CA GLU A 494 -32.80 -3.06 -13.78
C GLU A 494 -32.58 -4.55 -13.48
N GLU A 495 -31.68 -5.20 -14.20
CA GLU A 495 -31.31 -6.60 -13.95
C GLU A 495 -30.73 -6.79 -12.54
N ASN A 496 -29.83 -5.90 -12.09
CA ASN A 496 -29.33 -5.91 -10.71
C ASN A 496 -30.43 -5.71 -9.66
N ARG A 497 -31.45 -4.90 -9.97
CA ARG A 497 -32.57 -4.66 -9.06
C ARG A 497 -33.46 -5.90 -8.96
N LEU A 498 -33.72 -6.60 -10.06
CA LEU A 498 -34.46 -7.86 -10.09
C LEU A 498 -33.73 -8.96 -9.31
N LEU A 499 -32.44 -9.16 -9.60
CA LEU A 499 -31.61 -10.15 -8.90
C LEU A 499 -31.54 -9.90 -7.38
N ARG A 500 -31.51 -8.63 -6.96
CA ARG A 500 -31.54 -8.29 -5.52
C ARG A 500 -32.87 -8.65 -4.85
N ARG A 501 -34.00 -8.52 -5.55
CA ARG A 501 -35.31 -8.94 -5.04
C ARG A 501 -35.40 -10.45 -4.93
N GLU A 502 -34.92 -11.16 -5.95
CA GLU A 502 -34.89 -12.62 -5.96
C GLU A 502 -34.01 -13.18 -4.83
N ILE A 503 -32.82 -12.60 -4.62
CA ILE A 503 -31.95 -12.94 -3.47
C ILE A 503 -32.67 -12.69 -2.14
N PHE A 504 -33.46 -11.62 -2.04
CA PHE A 504 -34.20 -11.33 -0.81
C PHE A 504 -35.31 -12.37 -0.57
N GLN A 505 -36.09 -12.72 -1.60
CA GLN A 505 -37.12 -13.76 -1.53
C GLN A 505 -36.54 -15.12 -1.16
N LEU A 506 -35.46 -15.54 -1.83
CA LEU A 506 -34.77 -16.81 -1.53
C LEU A 506 -34.22 -16.84 -0.11
N LYS A 507 -33.73 -15.70 0.42
CA LYS A 507 -33.28 -15.62 1.81
C LYS A 507 -34.42 -15.73 2.81
N ASP A 508 -35.57 -15.12 2.52
CA ASP A 508 -36.77 -15.22 3.34
C ASP A 508 -37.30 -16.67 3.39
N GLU A 509 -37.41 -17.32 2.23
CA GLU A 509 -37.78 -18.74 2.13
C GLU A 509 -36.79 -19.65 2.87
N LEU A 510 -35.48 -19.42 2.69
CA LEU A 510 -34.45 -20.16 3.42
C LEU A 510 -34.59 -20.00 4.94
N SER A 511 -35.00 -18.81 5.41
CA SER A 511 -35.19 -18.56 6.84
C SER A 511 -36.39 -19.35 7.40
N LYS A 512 -37.50 -19.40 6.66
CA LYS A 512 -38.70 -20.17 7.02
C LYS A 512 -38.39 -21.66 7.07
N VAL A 513 -37.74 -22.19 6.03
CA VAL A 513 -37.32 -23.61 5.98
C VAL A 513 -36.37 -23.95 7.12
N ARG A 514 -35.43 -23.06 7.48
CA ARG A 514 -34.52 -23.28 8.62
C ARG A 514 -35.27 -23.31 9.96
N GLN A 515 -36.29 -22.47 10.13
CA GLN A 515 -37.12 -22.44 11.32
C GLN A 515 -37.93 -23.74 11.47
N GLU A 516 -38.55 -24.21 10.39
CA GLU A 516 -39.26 -25.50 10.34
C GLU A 516 -38.33 -26.67 10.62
N LEU A 517 -37.12 -26.66 10.06
CA LEU A 517 -36.14 -27.73 10.28
C LEU A 517 -35.66 -27.73 11.75
N ALA A 518 -35.54 -26.55 12.37
CA ALA A 518 -35.21 -26.43 13.79
C ALA A 518 -36.34 -26.95 14.69
N SER A 519 -37.61 -26.66 14.39
CA SER A 519 -38.74 -27.17 15.16
C SER A 519 -38.87 -28.69 15.02
N MET A 520 -38.71 -29.24 13.81
CA MET A 520 -38.69 -30.70 13.59
C MET A 520 -37.55 -31.39 14.34
N LYS A 521 -36.33 -30.82 14.33
CA LYS A 521 -35.20 -31.36 15.10
C LYS A 521 -35.46 -31.39 16.60
N ARG A 522 -36.09 -30.33 17.14
CA ARG A 522 -36.50 -30.28 18.56
C ARG A 522 -37.54 -31.35 18.87
N MET A 523 -38.56 -31.51 18.03
CA MET A 523 -39.59 -32.53 18.18
C MET A 523 -38.97 -33.94 18.22
N ARG A 524 -38.09 -34.25 17.26
CA ARG A 524 -37.40 -35.55 17.19
C ARG A 524 -36.52 -35.81 18.41
N MET A 525 -35.88 -34.78 18.95
CA MET A 525 -35.07 -34.92 20.17
C MET A 525 -35.92 -35.21 21.41
N MET A 526 -37.09 -34.58 21.53
CA MET A 526 -38.02 -34.84 22.64
C MET A 526 -38.66 -36.23 22.55
N GLU A 527 -38.94 -36.71 21.33
CA GLU A 527 -39.42 -38.07 21.06
C GLU A 527 -38.41 -39.14 21.49
N ILE A 528 -37.14 -39.00 21.10
CA ILE A 528 -36.07 -39.97 21.48
C ILE A 528 -35.89 -40.03 23.01
N ARG A 529 -36.13 -38.92 23.71
CA ARG A 529 -36.08 -38.84 25.18
C ARG A 529 -37.34 -39.36 25.87
N GLY A 530 -38.36 -39.79 25.11
CA GLY A 530 -39.64 -40.28 25.63
C GLY A 530 -40.51 -39.22 26.30
N LEU A 531 -40.21 -37.93 26.10
CA LEU A 531 -40.92 -36.82 26.75
C LEU A 531 -42.23 -36.46 26.05
N VAL A 532 -42.34 -36.75 24.75
CA VAL A 532 -43.52 -36.47 23.92
C VAL A 532 -43.71 -37.58 22.90
N TYR A 533 -44.97 -37.81 22.49
CA TYR A 533 -45.32 -38.72 21.41
C TYR A 533 -45.84 -37.92 20.21
N PRO A 534 -45.26 -38.07 19.00
CA PRO A 534 -45.74 -37.37 17.81
C PRO A 534 -47.12 -37.90 17.41
N LEU A 535 -48.03 -36.98 17.07
CA LEU A 535 -49.40 -37.30 16.65
C LEU A 535 -49.58 -36.99 15.17
N LYS A 536 -50.11 -37.95 14.41
CA LYS A 536 -50.53 -37.75 13.01
C LYS A 536 -51.94 -37.18 13.00
N VAL A 537 -52.03 -35.87 12.73
CA VAL A 537 -53.31 -35.16 12.78
C VAL A 537 -54.09 -35.36 11.49
N ILE A 538 -55.29 -35.91 11.60
CA ILE A 538 -56.24 -36.09 10.49
C ILE A 538 -57.48 -35.23 10.78
N LYS A 539 -57.87 -34.40 9.81
CA LYS A 539 -58.94 -33.41 10.01
C LYS A 539 -60.31 -34.07 10.23
N SER A 540 -60.65 -35.07 9.43
CA SER A 540 -61.89 -35.84 9.57
C SER A 540 -61.64 -37.32 9.34
N PHE A 541 -62.37 -38.17 10.05
CA PHE A 541 -62.28 -39.63 9.92
C PHE A 541 -62.96 -40.12 8.64
N THR A 542 -62.36 -39.81 7.50
CA THR A 542 -62.82 -40.18 6.16
C THR A 542 -61.67 -40.77 5.35
N ARG A 543 -61.98 -41.63 4.36
CA ARG A 543 -60.96 -42.28 3.52
C ARG A 543 -60.10 -41.27 2.76
N SER A 544 -60.70 -40.19 2.27
CA SER A 544 -60.00 -39.12 1.53
C SER A 544 -59.01 -38.36 2.40
N GLU A 545 -59.39 -37.96 3.62
CA GLU A 545 -58.50 -37.22 4.52
C GLU A 545 -57.41 -38.13 5.12
N ILE A 546 -57.68 -39.41 5.34
CA ILE A 546 -56.63 -40.38 5.71
C ILE A 546 -55.59 -40.49 4.60
N HIS A 547 -56.02 -40.70 3.34
CA HIS A 547 -55.10 -40.84 2.21
C HIS A 547 -54.27 -39.57 1.98
N LYS A 548 -54.91 -38.41 2.01
CA LYS A 548 -54.26 -37.10 1.89
C LYS A 548 -53.25 -36.84 3.01
N THR A 549 -53.49 -37.35 4.21
CA THR A 549 -52.54 -37.24 5.32
C THR A 549 -51.38 -38.21 5.14
N ASP A 550 -51.65 -39.44 4.69
CA ASP A 550 -50.63 -40.44 4.37
C ASP A 550 -49.68 -39.96 3.27
N GLU A 551 -50.18 -39.35 2.20
CA GLU A 551 -49.34 -38.75 1.14
C GLU A 551 -48.46 -37.59 1.64
N LYS A 552 -48.98 -36.77 2.56
CA LYS A 552 -48.28 -35.56 3.02
C LYS A 552 -47.23 -35.83 4.10
N VAL A 553 -47.53 -36.71 5.05
CA VAL A 553 -46.68 -36.92 6.24
C VAL A 553 -46.33 -38.38 6.50
N GLY A 554 -46.93 -39.33 5.78
CA GLY A 554 -46.77 -40.77 5.97
C GLY A 554 -47.36 -41.28 7.27
N ILE A 555 -48.12 -42.38 7.20
CA ILE A 555 -48.63 -43.13 8.36
C ILE A 555 -47.94 -44.49 8.38
N LYS A 556 -47.15 -44.74 9.43
CA LYS A 556 -46.34 -45.95 9.59
C LYS A 556 -46.81 -46.77 10.79
N GLU A 557 -46.35 -48.02 10.82
CA GLU A 557 -46.52 -48.90 11.97
C GLU A 557 -45.98 -48.24 13.25
N GLY A 558 -46.79 -48.25 14.31
CA GLY A 558 -46.45 -47.63 15.59
C GLY A 558 -46.83 -46.15 15.75
N ASP A 559 -47.35 -45.49 14.70
CA ASP A 559 -47.80 -44.10 14.79
C ASP A 559 -49.08 -43.96 15.63
N ILE A 560 -49.27 -42.79 16.28
CA ILE A 560 -50.50 -42.43 16.97
C ILE A 560 -51.27 -41.44 16.11
N VAL A 561 -52.53 -41.76 15.81
CA VAL A 561 -53.39 -40.93 14.95
C VAL A 561 -54.29 -40.06 15.80
N TYR A 562 -54.41 -38.77 15.48
CA TYR A 562 -55.30 -37.84 16.15
C TYR A 562 -56.36 -37.30 15.19
N PHE A 563 -57.63 -37.61 15.44
CA PHE A 563 -58.76 -37.08 14.70
C PHE A 563 -59.30 -35.80 15.33
N LEU A 564 -59.34 -34.72 14.55
CA LEU A 564 -60.07 -33.51 14.93
C LEU A 564 -61.58 -33.71 14.86
N ASP A 565 -62.05 -34.53 13.91
CA ASP A 565 -63.42 -35.03 13.86
C ASP A 565 -63.44 -36.54 13.55
N GLY A 566 -63.78 -37.34 14.56
CA GLY A 566 -63.90 -38.80 14.50
C GLY A 566 -65.27 -39.34 14.05
N SER A 567 -66.24 -38.49 13.72
CA SER A 567 -67.64 -38.91 13.50
C SER A 567 -67.90 -39.58 12.14
N GLY A 568 -67.06 -39.34 11.13
CA GLY A 568 -67.36 -39.65 9.73
C GLY A 568 -67.01 -41.05 9.20
N GLY A 569 -66.42 -41.94 9.99
CA GLY A 569 -65.89 -43.22 9.51
C GLY A 569 -66.49 -44.44 10.20
N GLY A 570 -66.65 -45.52 9.43
CA GLY A 570 -67.13 -46.83 9.91
C GLY A 570 -66.04 -47.91 9.81
N LYS A 571 -66.45 -49.18 9.86
CA LYS A 571 -65.54 -50.35 9.86
C LYS A 571 -64.54 -50.35 8.69
N ALA A 572 -64.99 -50.04 7.47
CA ALA A 572 -64.12 -49.99 6.28
C ALA A 572 -63.05 -48.88 6.33
N THR A 573 -63.37 -47.73 6.93
CA THR A 573 -62.41 -46.63 7.12
C THR A 573 -61.42 -46.97 8.24
N ALA A 574 -61.88 -47.66 9.28
CA ALA A 574 -61.04 -48.16 10.37
C ALA A 574 -60.01 -49.18 9.88
N SER A 575 -60.39 -50.09 8.98
CA SER A 575 -59.50 -51.09 8.38
C SER A 575 -58.23 -50.48 7.79
N ILE A 576 -58.33 -49.30 7.14
CA ILE A 576 -57.18 -48.61 6.54
C ILE A 576 -56.09 -48.31 7.58
N LEU A 577 -56.47 -47.94 8.80
CA LEU A 577 -55.52 -47.64 9.87
C LEU A 577 -55.09 -48.90 10.64
N ILE A 578 -55.97 -49.90 10.72
CA ILE A 578 -55.68 -51.22 11.29
C ILE A 578 -54.60 -51.93 10.46
N ASP A 579 -54.74 -51.95 9.14
CA ASP A 579 -53.78 -52.57 8.21
C ASP A 579 -52.40 -51.89 8.29
N ARG A 580 -52.37 -50.60 8.63
CA ARG A 580 -51.14 -49.83 8.88
C ARG A 580 -50.55 -50.04 10.27
N LYS A 581 -51.22 -50.81 11.14
CA LYS A 581 -50.79 -51.14 12.51
C LYS A 581 -50.44 -49.89 13.34
N VAL A 582 -51.35 -48.94 13.36
CA VAL A 582 -51.22 -47.75 14.21
C VAL A 582 -51.30 -48.15 15.69
N LYS A 583 -50.54 -47.46 16.54
CA LYS A 583 -50.40 -47.80 17.96
C LYS A 583 -51.61 -47.41 18.80
N ALA A 584 -52.23 -46.28 18.48
CA ALA A 584 -53.38 -45.75 19.20
C ALA A 584 -54.11 -44.70 18.36
N ILE A 585 -55.38 -44.47 18.70
CA ILE A 585 -56.21 -43.44 18.08
C ILE A 585 -56.66 -42.48 19.18
N ILE A 586 -56.48 -41.19 18.94
CA ILE A 586 -56.99 -40.12 19.76
C ILE A 586 -58.10 -39.43 18.98
N SER A 587 -59.27 -39.22 19.58
CA SER A 587 -60.38 -38.54 18.93
C SER A 587 -60.92 -37.39 19.77
N LYS A 588 -61.13 -36.24 19.13
CA LYS A 588 -61.76 -35.07 19.75
C LYS A 588 -63.29 -35.21 19.85
N THR A 589 -63.91 -35.90 18.90
CA THR A 589 -65.37 -36.14 18.85
C THR A 589 -65.68 -37.63 19.04
N LYS A 590 -66.95 -37.97 19.32
CA LYS A 590 -67.39 -39.37 19.44
C LYS A 590 -67.33 -40.04 18.06
N MET A 591 -66.78 -41.25 18.02
CA MET A 591 -66.73 -42.08 16.81
C MET A 591 -67.98 -42.96 16.71
N SER A 592 -68.22 -43.52 15.52
CA SER A 592 -69.28 -44.52 15.33
C SER A 592 -68.99 -45.79 16.15
N HIS A 593 -70.05 -46.44 16.66
CA HIS A 593 -69.92 -47.71 17.40
C HIS A 593 -69.21 -48.78 16.56
N MET A 594 -69.52 -48.86 15.27
CA MET A 594 -68.89 -49.80 14.34
C MET A 594 -67.38 -49.58 14.16
N ALA A 595 -66.91 -48.34 14.22
CA ALA A 595 -65.48 -48.04 14.16
C ALA A 595 -64.77 -48.35 15.47
N LEU A 596 -65.41 -48.06 16.62
CA LEU A 596 -64.88 -48.40 17.94
C LEU A 596 -64.70 -49.92 18.10
N GLU A 597 -65.70 -50.70 17.69
CA GLU A 597 -65.63 -52.16 17.68
C GLU A 597 -64.48 -52.66 16.80
N ALA A 598 -64.35 -52.14 15.58
CA ALA A 598 -63.28 -52.53 14.67
C ALA A 598 -61.87 -52.27 15.23
N PHE A 599 -61.65 -51.12 15.90
CA PHE A 599 -60.37 -50.84 16.56
C PHE A 599 -60.15 -51.70 17.81
N SER A 600 -61.21 -52.00 18.56
CA SER A 600 -61.13 -52.89 19.73
C SER A 600 -60.81 -54.33 19.33
N GLU A 601 -61.43 -54.86 18.27
CA GLU A 601 -61.13 -56.19 17.70
C GLU A 601 -59.66 -56.30 17.28
N ALA A 602 -59.09 -55.19 16.79
CA ALA A 602 -57.69 -55.10 16.38
C ALA A 602 -56.70 -54.75 17.50
N ASN A 603 -57.15 -54.69 18.77
CA ASN A 603 -56.34 -54.26 19.93
C ASN A 603 -55.72 -52.85 19.80
N ILE A 604 -56.38 -51.92 19.09
CA ILE A 604 -55.94 -50.52 18.96
C ILE A 604 -56.77 -49.66 19.92
N PRO A 605 -56.16 -49.07 20.97
CA PRO A 605 -56.90 -48.26 21.93
C PRO A 605 -57.36 -46.94 21.32
N VAL A 606 -58.64 -46.62 21.55
CA VAL A 606 -59.24 -45.32 21.18
C VAL A 606 -59.41 -44.47 22.44
N ILE A 607 -58.76 -43.30 22.46
CA ILE A 607 -58.70 -42.40 23.62
C ILE A 607 -59.35 -41.06 23.26
N SER A 608 -60.16 -40.52 24.17
CA SER A 608 -60.69 -39.16 24.01
C SER A 608 -59.58 -38.13 24.23
N SER A 609 -59.52 -37.11 23.38
CA SER A 609 -58.52 -36.03 23.48
C SER A 609 -58.55 -35.31 24.84
N GLY A 610 -59.69 -35.28 25.53
CA GLY A 610 -59.81 -34.66 26.86
C GLY A 610 -59.05 -35.40 27.97
N LYS A 611 -58.56 -36.62 27.72
CA LYS A 611 -57.78 -37.42 28.67
C LYS A 611 -56.26 -37.30 28.47
N ILE A 612 -55.81 -36.52 27.48
CA ILE A 612 -54.39 -36.42 27.09
C ILE A 612 -54.00 -34.94 26.93
N ASN A 613 -52.81 -34.58 27.38
CA ASN A 613 -52.26 -33.24 27.14
C ASN A 613 -51.67 -33.15 25.73
N ILE A 614 -52.34 -32.42 24.83
CA ILE A 614 -51.91 -32.22 23.44
C ILE A 614 -51.36 -30.80 23.32
N LYS A 615 -50.12 -30.66 22.84
CA LYS A 615 -49.48 -29.36 22.55
C LYS A 615 -49.15 -29.26 21.07
N GLN A 616 -49.51 -28.15 20.44
CA GLN A 616 -49.12 -27.82 19.08
C GLN A 616 -47.78 -27.07 19.10
N LEU A 617 -46.88 -27.37 18.16
CA LEU A 617 -45.49 -26.87 18.17
C LEU A 617 -45.28 -25.54 17.43
N ASP A 618 -46.37 -24.81 17.14
CA ASP A 618 -46.37 -23.53 16.42
C ASP A 618 -46.95 -22.35 17.24
N GLU A 619 -47.00 -22.47 18.58
CA GLU A 619 -47.17 -21.33 19.53
C GLU A 619 -46.03 -21.25 20.53
#